data_AF-A0A838UYT0-F1
#
_entry.id   AF-A0A838UYT0-F1
#
_cell.length_a   1.000
_cell.length_b   1.000
_cell.length_c   1.000
_cell.angle_alpha   90.00
_cell.angle_beta   90.00
_cell.angle_gamma   90.00
#
_symmetry.space_group_name_H-M   'P 1'
#
loop_
_entity.id
_entity.type
_entity.pdbx_description
1 polymer ?
#
loop_
_entity_poly.entity_id
_entity_poly.type
_entity_poly.pdbx_seq_one_letter_code
_entity_poly.pdbx_strand_id
1 'polypeptide(L)'
;METHDLARPAFQDRSGWRTYWDQQGAFWRTEPEILTSRQDVLLARLKAPDQSPAPLAGMRLDRADVEWLLARHQSRGVQGPIDADDV
;
A
#
# COMPACT_ATOMS: atom_id res chain seq x y z
N MET A 1 12.90 -23.76 2.77
CA MET A 1 13.48 -22.45 2.46
C MET A 1 13.03 -21.53 3.58
N GLU A 2 13.86 -21.37 4.61
CA GLU A 2 13.54 -20.54 5.78
C GLU A 2 13.59 -19.07 5.35
N THR A 3 12.41 -18.48 5.18
CA THR A 3 12.25 -17.02 5.08
C THR A 3 12.68 -16.45 6.43
N HIS A 4 13.89 -15.91 6.52
CA HIS A 4 14.26 -15.11 7.67
C HIS A 4 13.35 -13.87 7.65
N ASP A 5 12.35 -13.84 8.53
CA ASP A 5 11.53 -12.67 8.78
C ASP A 5 12.45 -11.59 9.37
N LEU A 6 12.99 -10.74 8.50
CA LEU A 6 13.85 -9.64 8.90
C LEU A 6 13.02 -8.66 9.75
N ALA A 7 13.63 -8.17 10.83
CA ALA A 7 13.05 -7.11 11.61
C ALA A 7 12.78 -5.89 10.71
N ARG A 8 11.57 -5.35 10.79
CA ARG A 8 11.18 -4.18 10.00
C ARG A 8 12.01 -2.96 10.43
N PRO A 9 12.64 -2.24 9.49
CA PRO A 9 13.37 -1.02 9.80
C PRO A 9 12.45 0.07 10.38
N ALA A 10 13.04 1.06 11.06
CA ALA A 10 12.30 2.24 11.48
C ALA A 10 11.75 2.98 10.23
N PHE A 11 10.56 3.60 10.35
CA PHE A 11 9.89 4.27 9.22
C PHE A 11 10.78 5.28 8.47
N GLN A 12 11.62 6.01 9.21
CA GLN A 12 12.54 7.01 8.67
C GLN A 12 13.88 6.44 8.15
N ASP A 13 14.17 5.16 8.39
CA ASP A 13 15.41 4.51 7.96
C ASP A 13 15.33 4.02 6.51
N ARG A 14 15.54 4.96 5.58
CA ARG A 14 15.50 4.67 4.14
C ARG A 14 16.54 3.63 3.70
N SER A 15 17.72 3.63 4.33
CA SER A 15 18.76 2.62 4.07
C SER A 15 18.31 1.24 4.49
N GLY A 16 17.75 1.12 5.69
CA GLY A 16 17.20 -0.13 6.21
C GLY A 16 16.09 -0.66 5.32
N TRP A 17 15.16 0.20 4.88
CA TRP A 17 14.07 -0.21 3.99
C TRP A 17 14.55 -0.68 2.63
N ARG A 18 15.56 -0.05 2.04
CA ARG A 18 16.16 -0.54 0.79
C ARG A 18 16.72 -1.95 0.96
N THR A 19 17.50 -2.19 2.02
CA THR A 19 18.08 -3.51 2.32
C THR A 19 17.00 -4.56 2.59
N TYR A 20 15.96 -4.19 3.35
CA TYR A 20 14.82 -5.05 3.63
C TYR A 20 14.11 -5.49 2.34
N TRP A 21 13.83 -4.56 1.43
CA TRP A 21 13.16 -4.87 0.18
C TRP A 21 14.02 -5.66 -0.80
N ASP A 22 15.33 -5.41 -0.84
CA ASP A 22 16.26 -6.18 -1.65
C ASP A 22 16.26 -7.67 -1.25
N GLN A 23 16.28 -7.96 0.06
CA GLN A 23 16.22 -9.32 0.58
C GLN A 23 14.87 -10.00 0.35
N GLN A 24 13.80 -9.22 0.22
CA GLN A 24 12.45 -9.69 -0.16
C GLN A 24 12.29 -9.91 -1.68
N GLY A 25 13.34 -9.64 -2.48
CA GLY A 25 13.27 -9.71 -3.95
C GLY A 25 12.51 -8.54 -4.60
N ALA A 26 12.16 -7.51 -3.83
CA ALA A 26 11.43 -6.32 -4.27
C ALA A 26 12.37 -5.10 -4.36
N PHE A 27 13.53 -5.27 -4.99
CA PHE A 27 14.62 -4.27 -5.09
C PHE A 27 14.18 -2.89 -5.62
N TRP A 28 13.04 -2.81 -6.32
CA TRP A 28 12.46 -1.56 -6.82
C TRP A 28 11.70 -0.76 -5.76
N ARG A 29 11.53 -1.27 -4.53
CA ARG A 29 10.93 -0.55 -3.41
C ARG A 29 11.99 0.18 -2.59
N THR A 30 11.66 1.41 -2.20
CA THR A 30 12.52 2.27 -1.38
C THR A 30 11.80 2.93 -0.22
N GLU A 31 10.48 2.83 -0.18
CA GLU A 31 9.61 3.43 0.84
C GLU A 31 9.21 2.39 1.88
N PRO A 32 8.94 2.82 3.13
CA PRO A 32 8.41 1.96 4.17
C PRO A 32 7.04 1.38 3.82
N GLU A 33 6.67 0.31 4.49
CA GLU A 33 5.27 -0.15 4.50
C GLU A 33 4.34 0.92 5.10
N ILE A 34 3.07 0.85 4.70
CA ILE A 34 2.04 1.74 5.22
C ILE A 34 1.84 1.55 6.74
N LEU A 35 1.82 2.66 7.48
CA LEU A 35 1.58 2.65 8.92
C LEU A 35 0.11 2.34 9.24
N THR A 36 -0.16 1.65 10.35
CA THR A 36 -1.53 1.34 10.80
C THR A 36 -2.40 2.59 10.93
N SER A 37 -1.86 3.68 11.48
CA SER A 37 -2.57 4.96 11.60
C SER A 37 -3.00 5.53 10.24
N ARG A 38 -2.20 5.29 9.19
CA ARG A 38 -2.52 5.68 7.82
C ARG A 38 -3.59 4.78 7.22
N GLN A 39 -3.54 3.47 7.47
CA GLN A 39 -4.60 2.52 7.09
C GLN A 39 -5.95 2.93 7.68
N ASP A 40 -5.99 3.35 8.95
CA ASP A 40 -7.21 3.81 9.62
C ASP A 40 -7.81 5.04 8.95
N VAL A 41 -6.98 6.02 8.56
CA VAL A 41 -7.42 7.20 7.80
C VAL A 41 -8.02 6.81 6.46
N LEU A 42 -7.37 5.92 5.71
CA LEU A 42 -7.87 5.42 4.42
C LEU A 42 -9.20 4.67 4.60
N LEU A 43 -9.31 3.81 5.62
CA LEU A 43 -10.55 3.08 5.92
C LEU A 43 -11.70 4.00 6.30
N ALA A 44 -11.43 4.99 7.16
CA ALA A 44 -12.45 5.97 7.55
C ALA A 44 -12.96 6.74 6.33
N ARG A 45 -12.05 7.10 5.42
CA ARG A 45 -12.41 7.82 4.20
C ARG A 45 -13.22 6.95 3.23
N LEU A 46 -12.87 5.68 3.06
CA LEU A 46 -13.62 4.72 2.24
C LEU A 46 -15.00 4.35 2.80
N LYS A 47 -15.21 4.49 4.12
CA LYS A 47 -16.49 4.21 4.79
C LYS A 47 -17.44 5.41 4.82
N ALA A 48 -17.02 6.60 4.40
CA ALA A 48 -17.85 7.79 4.44
C ALA A 48 -19.07 7.63 3.50
N PRO A 49 -20.31 7.86 3.97
CA PRO A 49 -21.52 7.58 3.20
C PRO A 49 -21.68 8.54 2.00
N ASP A 50 -21.66 7.95 0.80
CA ASP A 50 -22.28 8.31 -0.48
C ASP A 50 -22.25 9.75 -1.04
N GLN A 51 -21.63 10.72 -0.37
CA GLN A 51 -21.61 12.11 -0.89
C GLN A 51 -20.39 12.44 -1.77
N SER A 52 -19.43 11.52 -1.92
CA SER A 52 -18.28 11.74 -2.80
C SER A 52 -18.12 10.57 -3.78
N PRO A 53 -18.38 10.76 -5.08
CA PRO A 53 -18.15 9.72 -6.10
C PRO A 53 -16.68 9.29 -6.19
N ALA A 54 -15.76 10.06 -5.61
CA ALA A 54 -14.36 9.72 -5.45
C ALA A 54 -13.95 9.90 -3.97
N PRO A 55 -14.07 8.88 -3.12
CA PRO A 55 -13.81 9.00 -1.67
C PRO A 55 -12.39 9.45 -1.37
N LEU A 56 -11.42 9.11 -2.22
CA LEU A 56 -10.01 9.49 -2.07
C LEU A 56 -9.64 10.79 -2.81
N ALA A 57 -10.57 11.45 -3.50
CA ALA A 57 -10.27 12.69 -4.23
C ALA A 57 -9.75 13.79 -3.30
N GLY A 58 -8.69 14.47 -3.75
CA GLY A 58 -8.00 15.51 -3.00
C GLY A 58 -7.02 15.00 -1.93
N MET A 59 -6.96 13.69 -1.68
CA MET A 59 -5.96 13.11 -0.80
C MET A 59 -4.67 12.82 -1.58
N ARG A 60 -3.53 13.28 -1.06
CA ARG A 60 -2.23 12.84 -1.56
C ARG A 60 -2.00 11.40 -1.08
N LEU A 61 -1.88 10.49 -2.04
CA LEU A 61 -1.51 9.10 -1.82
C LEU A 61 -0.04 8.91 -2.16
N ASP A 62 0.67 8.18 -1.30
CA ASP A 62 2.00 7.68 -1.64
C ASP A 62 1.92 6.24 -2.19
N ARG A 63 3.08 5.67 -2.51
CA ARG A 63 3.15 4.31 -3.05
C ARG A 63 2.60 3.27 -2.07
N ALA A 64 2.90 3.42 -0.78
CA ALA A 64 2.47 2.47 0.25
C ALA A 64 0.95 2.52 0.44
N ASP A 65 0.35 3.72 0.34
CA ASP A 65 -1.11 3.91 0.30
C ASP A 65 -1.73 3.14 -0.87
N VAL A 66 -1.21 3.32 -2.09
CA VAL A 66 -1.76 2.67 -3.30
C VAL A 66 -1.59 1.16 -3.26
N GLU A 67 -0.40 0.67 -2.89
CA GLU A 67 -0.12 -0.78 -2.80
C GLU A 67 -1.01 -1.45 -1.74
N TRP A 68 -1.24 -0.79 -0.60
CA TRP A 68 -2.13 -1.30 0.43
C TRP A 68 -3.60 -1.29 -0.02
N LEU A 69 -4.06 -0.21 -0.67
CA LEU A 69 -5.41 -0.12 -1.23
C LEU A 69 -5.64 -1.22 -2.28
N LEU A 70 -4.65 -1.47 -3.14
CA LEU A 70 -4.71 -2.51 -4.17
C LEU A 70 -4.75 -3.91 -3.56
N ALA A 71 -3.86 -4.21 -2.62
CA ALA A 71 -3.84 -5.51 -1.92
C ALA A 71 -5.15 -5.77 -1.18
N ARG A 72 -5.70 -4.76 -0.52
CA ARG A 72 -7.00 -4.82 0.15
C ARG A 72 -8.15 -5.05 -0.82
N HIS A 73 -8.10 -4.44 -1.98
CA HIS A 73 -9.10 -4.60 -3.02
C HIS A 73 -9.10 -6.03 -3.58
N GLN A 74 -7.90 -6.53 -3.92
CA GLN A 74 -7.67 -7.91 -4.37
C GLN A 74 -8.06 -8.95 -3.30
N SER A 75 -7.77 -8.70 -2.02
CA SER A 75 -8.10 -9.64 -0.93
C SER A 75 -9.60 -9.81 -0.71
N ARG A 76 -10.43 -8.88 -1.18
CA ARG A 76 -11.90 -9.00 -1.15
C ARG A 76 -12.44 -9.83 -2.31
N GLY A 77 -11.56 -10.50 -3.07
CA GLY A 77 -11.91 -11.23 -4.27
C GLY A 77 -12.26 -10.32 -5.45
N VAL A 78 -11.97 -9.01 -5.36
CA VAL A 78 -12.22 -8.06 -6.43
C VAL A 78 -10.94 -7.86 -7.22
N GLN A 79 -10.91 -8.33 -8.47
CA GLN A 79 -9.87 -8.00 -9.44
C GLN A 79 -10.38 -6.86 -10.33
N GLY A 80 -9.69 -5.70 -10.34
CA GLY A 80 -10.03 -4.54 -11.19
C GLY A 80 -10.81 -3.41 -10.48
N PRO A 81 -10.90 -2.19 -11.05
CA PRO A 81 -11.33 -2.05 -12.43
C PRO A 81 -10.11 -2.07 -13.33
N ILE A 82 -9.91 -3.19 -14.00
CA ILE A 82 -9.20 -3.16 -15.26
C ILE A 82 -10.30 -2.91 -16.26
N ASP A 83 -10.23 -1.78 -16.97
CA ASP A 83 -11.09 -1.50 -18.11
C ASP A 83 -10.28 -1.58 -19.40
N ALA A 84 -10.96 -2.03 -20.44
CA ALA A 84 -10.58 -3.29 -21.10
C ALA A 84 -9.49 -3.23 -22.18
N ASP A 85 -8.93 -2.06 -22.49
CA ASP A 85 -8.11 -1.88 -23.70
C ASP A 85 -6.65 -1.48 -23.43
N ASP A 86 -6.28 -1.33 -22.17
CA ASP A 86 -5.03 -0.75 -21.71
C ASP A 86 -4.27 -1.81 -20.89
N VAL A 87 -3.00 -2.12 -21.19
CA VAL A 87 -1.77 -1.44 -20.76
C VAL A 87 -1.53 -1.37 -19.24
#